data_AF-A0A2A2L1Q3-F1
#
_entry.id   AF-A0A2A2L1Q3-F1
#
_cell.length_a   1.000
_cell.length_b   1.000
_cell.length_c   1.000
_cell.angle_alpha   90.00
_cell.angle_beta   90.00
_cell.angle_gamma   90.00
#
_symmetry.space_group_name_H-M   'P 1'
#
loop_
_entity.id
_entity.type
_entity.pdbx_description
1 polymer ?
#
loop_
_entity_poly.entity_id
_entity_poly.type
_entity_poly.pdbx_seq_one_letter_code
_entity_poly.pdbx_strand_id
1 'polypeptide(L)'
;MIFAAAGKQFEDVRIKREDWPTLKTKMPFGQIPVLEIDGKPLAQSYTIGRYLARQFGLAGKDAYEEGVCDSIVDQFNDFFGETLPYKRVAWGFLQGDKEKLKQEIYVPAIKKHMPLFVNFLKNNKSGYLVGDELTWADVVIAYGMGDLDGADPELLNDFPELRAHYKKIHSLPKLKEYLEKRPKCPF
;
A
#
# COMPACT_ATOMS: atom_id res chain seq x y z
N MET A 1 2.52 2.79 -6.94
CA MET A 1 3.97 2.61 -6.71
C MET A 1 4.57 1.47 -7.54
N ILE A 2 3.81 0.40 -7.86
CA ILE A 2 4.33 -0.74 -8.64
C ILE A 2 4.90 -0.35 -10.02
N PHE A 3 4.18 0.46 -10.82
CA PHE A 3 4.72 0.99 -12.09
C PHE A 3 6.08 1.68 -11.89
N ALA A 4 6.20 2.56 -10.88
CA ALA A 4 7.43 3.26 -10.57
C ALA A 4 8.55 2.31 -10.11
N ALA A 5 8.26 1.36 -9.23
CA ALA A 5 9.23 0.35 -8.79
C ALA A 5 9.77 -0.47 -9.97
N ALA A 6 8.92 -0.83 -10.93
CA ALA A 6 9.31 -1.49 -12.17
C ALA A 6 9.98 -0.56 -13.20
N GLY A 7 9.84 0.77 -13.05
CA GLY A 7 10.26 1.77 -14.04
C GLY A 7 9.46 1.69 -15.34
N LYS A 8 8.17 1.48 -15.21
CA LYS A 8 7.20 1.46 -16.32
C LYS A 8 6.41 2.76 -16.32
N GLN A 9 6.19 3.30 -17.51
CA GLN A 9 5.35 4.48 -17.72
C GLN A 9 3.88 4.08 -17.67
N PHE A 10 3.03 5.01 -17.25
CA PHE A 10 1.59 4.88 -17.22
C PHE A 10 0.96 6.28 -17.24
N GLU A 11 -0.28 6.38 -17.67
CA GLU A 11 -1.07 7.60 -17.52
C GLU A 11 -1.71 7.64 -16.13
N ASP A 12 -1.39 8.65 -15.33
CA ASP A 12 -1.94 8.84 -13.98
C ASP A 12 -3.17 9.75 -14.02
N VAL A 13 -4.33 9.18 -14.34
CA VAL A 13 -5.60 9.92 -14.39
C VAL A 13 -6.16 10.13 -12.98
N ARG A 14 -6.20 11.38 -12.52
CA ARG A 14 -6.71 11.77 -11.20
C ARG A 14 -8.06 12.46 -11.33
N ILE A 15 -9.09 11.81 -10.79
CA ILE A 15 -10.47 12.28 -10.87
C ILE A 15 -10.74 13.29 -9.76
N LYS A 16 -11.22 14.48 -10.11
CA LYS A 16 -11.71 15.46 -9.12
C LYS A 16 -13.02 14.96 -8.51
N ARG A 17 -13.27 15.33 -7.24
CA ARG A 17 -14.48 14.90 -6.52
C ARG A 17 -15.78 15.28 -7.24
N GLU A 18 -15.80 16.42 -7.92
CA GLU A 18 -16.94 16.92 -8.71
C GLU A 18 -17.22 16.08 -9.97
N ASP A 19 -16.19 15.49 -10.57
CA ASP A 19 -16.31 14.69 -11.80
C ASP A 19 -16.70 13.22 -11.50
N TRP A 20 -16.43 12.75 -10.28
CA TRP A 20 -16.63 11.35 -9.90
C TRP A 20 -18.07 10.83 -10.10
N PRO A 21 -19.14 11.56 -9.73
CA PRO A 21 -20.51 11.06 -9.92
C PRO A 21 -20.83 10.65 -11.37
N THR A 22 -20.30 11.39 -12.35
CA THR A 22 -20.50 11.12 -13.79
C THR A 22 -19.70 9.90 -14.27
N LEU A 23 -18.53 9.65 -13.68
CA LEU A 23 -17.67 8.53 -14.05
C LEU A 23 -18.04 7.23 -13.33
N LYS A 24 -18.68 7.32 -12.16
CA LYS A 24 -19.01 6.17 -11.32
C LYS A 24 -19.75 5.07 -12.08
N THR A 25 -20.77 5.42 -12.84
CA THR A 25 -21.59 4.44 -13.59
C THR A 25 -20.83 3.76 -14.75
N LYS A 26 -19.67 4.29 -15.13
CA LYS A 26 -18.79 3.74 -16.18
C LYS A 26 -17.74 2.78 -15.63
N MET A 27 -17.49 2.79 -14.32
CA MET A 27 -16.50 1.92 -13.69
C MET A 27 -17.10 0.53 -13.43
N PRO A 28 -16.33 -0.57 -13.58
CA PRO A 28 -16.86 -1.95 -13.50
C PRO A 28 -17.71 -2.25 -12.27
N PHE A 29 -17.33 -1.69 -11.11
CA PHE A 29 -18.03 -1.88 -9.84
C PHE A 29 -18.50 -0.56 -9.21
N GLY A 30 -18.56 0.53 -9.98
CA GLY A 30 -18.90 1.83 -9.43
C GLY A 30 -17.89 2.37 -8.40
N GLN A 31 -16.64 1.94 -8.51
CA GLN A 31 -15.54 2.27 -7.61
C GLN A 31 -14.24 2.50 -8.40
N ILE A 32 -13.31 3.22 -7.77
CA ILE A 32 -11.92 3.38 -8.19
C ILE A 32 -11.00 2.78 -7.12
N PRO A 33 -9.77 2.35 -7.46
CA PRO A 33 -9.10 2.49 -8.76
C PRO A 33 -9.56 1.51 -9.84
N VAL A 34 -9.33 1.90 -11.10
CA VAL A 34 -9.45 1.06 -12.31
C VAL A 34 -8.17 1.25 -13.14
N LEU A 35 -7.58 0.14 -13.57
CA LEU A 35 -6.51 0.11 -14.56
C LEU A 35 -7.12 -0.17 -15.93
N GLU A 36 -6.74 0.58 -16.96
CA GLU A 36 -7.11 0.29 -18.34
C GLU A 36 -5.89 -0.27 -19.10
N ILE A 37 -6.06 -1.42 -19.76
CA ILE A 37 -5.03 -2.08 -20.56
C ILE A 37 -5.60 -2.26 -21.97
N ASP A 38 -5.09 -1.51 -22.94
CA ASP A 38 -5.58 -1.54 -24.32
C ASP A 38 -7.11 -1.40 -24.41
N GLY A 39 -7.68 -0.45 -23.67
CA GLY A 39 -9.13 -0.21 -23.58
C GLY A 39 -9.90 -1.18 -22.68
N LYS A 40 -9.24 -2.16 -22.05
CA LYS A 40 -9.90 -3.14 -21.17
C LYS A 40 -9.77 -2.75 -19.69
N PRO A 41 -10.89 -2.55 -18.97
CA PRO A 41 -10.84 -2.16 -17.58
C PRO A 41 -10.59 -3.35 -16.64
N LEU A 42 -9.72 -3.14 -15.65
CA LEU A 42 -9.46 -4.01 -14.51
C LEU A 42 -9.63 -3.21 -13.22
N ALA A 43 -10.62 -3.55 -12.40
CA ALA A 43 -10.89 -2.90 -11.12
C ALA A 43 -10.27 -3.67 -9.93
N GLN A 44 -10.45 -3.12 -8.72
CA GLN A 44 -9.91 -3.60 -7.44
C GLN A 44 -8.41 -3.38 -7.27
N SER A 45 -8.04 -2.54 -6.31
CA SER A 45 -6.65 -2.10 -6.07
C SER A 45 -5.66 -3.25 -5.92
N TYR A 46 -6.00 -4.27 -5.13
CA TYR A 46 -5.12 -5.42 -4.87
C TYR A 46 -5.04 -6.36 -6.07
N THR A 47 -6.13 -6.54 -6.83
CA THR A 47 -6.12 -7.30 -8.08
C THR A 47 -5.26 -6.60 -9.13
N ILE A 48 -5.40 -5.29 -9.29
CA ILE A 48 -4.55 -4.46 -10.16
C ILE A 48 -3.09 -4.59 -9.73
N GLY A 49 -2.81 -4.48 -8.43
CA GLY A 49 -1.46 -4.61 -7.88
C GLY A 49 -0.81 -5.95 -8.21
N ARG A 50 -1.51 -7.05 -7.93
CA ARG A 50 -1.06 -8.41 -8.24
C ARG A 50 -0.87 -8.64 -9.75
N TYR A 51 -1.80 -8.14 -10.57
CA TYR A 51 -1.68 -8.23 -12.03
C TYR A 51 -0.40 -7.56 -12.51
N LEU A 52 -0.17 -6.31 -12.12
CA LEU A 52 1.04 -5.56 -12.48
C LEU A 52 2.31 -6.22 -11.93
N ALA A 53 2.25 -6.77 -10.70
CA ALA A 53 3.37 -7.50 -10.11
C ALA A 53 3.79 -8.68 -10.98
N ARG A 54 2.83 -9.48 -11.45
CA ARG A 54 3.10 -10.59 -12.38
C ARG A 54 3.67 -10.11 -13.71
N GLN A 55 3.11 -9.04 -14.28
CA GLN A 55 3.61 -8.48 -15.55
C GLN A 55 5.05 -7.97 -15.46
N PHE A 56 5.48 -7.52 -14.29
CA PHE A 56 6.79 -6.86 -14.11
C PHE A 56 7.80 -7.70 -13.33
N GLY A 57 7.50 -8.98 -13.05
CA GLY A 57 8.41 -9.86 -12.31
C GLY A 57 8.58 -9.48 -10.83
N LEU A 58 7.53 -8.93 -10.20
CA LEU A 58 7.51 -8.52 -8.80
C LEU A 58 6.55 -9.38 -7.95
N ALA A 59 6.04 -10.49 -8.49
CA ALA A 59 5.07 -11.32 -7.80
C ALA A 59 5.71 -12.33 -6.82
N GLY A 60 7.00 -12.63 -6.99
CA GLY A 60 7.68 -13.78 -6.39
C GLY A 60 8.28 -14.67 -7.49
N LYS A 61 9.26 -15.52 -7.17
CA LYS A 61 9.96 -16.31 -8.20
C LYS A 61 9.23 -17.59 -8.62
N ASP A 62 8.32 -18.06 -7.77
CA ASP A 62 7.54 -19.27 -7.98
C ASP A 62 6.13 -19.11 -7.37
N ALA A 63 5.26 -20.08 -7.66
CA ALA A 63 3.87 -20.04 -7.22
C ALA A 63 3.71 -19.99 -5.69
N TYR A 64 4.66 -20.54 -4.94
CA TYR A 64 4.62 -20.49 -3.48
C TYR A 64 4.98 -19.09 -2.98
N GLU A 65 6.06 -18.50 -3.48
CA GLU A 65 6.42 -17.11 -3.14
C GLU A 65 5.34 -16.11 -3.55
N GLU A 66 4.69 -16.32 -4.70
CA GLU A 66 3.50 -15.55 -5.10
C GLU A 66 2.39 -15.64 -4.05
N GLY A 67 2.05 -16.85 -3.61
CA GLY A 67 1.05 -17.06 -2.58
C GLY A 67 1.41 -16.43 -1.24
N VAL A 68 2.68 -16.46 -0.84
CA VAL A 68 3.14 -15.79 0.37
C VAL A 68 3.03 -14.27 0.23
N CYS A 69 3.44 -13.70 -0.91
CA CYS A 69 3.28 -12.27 -1.18
C CYS A 69 1.81 -11.84 -1.11
N ASP A 70 0.92 -12.63 -1.73
CA ASP A 70 -0.53 -12.42 -1.69
C ASP A 70 -1.05 -12.40 -0.25
N SER A 71 -0.66 -13.40 0.57
CA SER A 71 -1.10 -13.48 1.97
C SER A 71 -0.68 -12.26 2.82
N ILE A 72 0.53 -11.73 2.58
CA ILE A 72 1.03 -10.56 3.30
C ILE A 72 0.22 -9.32 2.93
N VAL A 73 -0.11 -9.17 1.64
CA VAL A 73 -0.91 -8.05 1.16
C VAL A 73 -2.35 -8.14 1.63
N ASP A 74 -2.94 -9.34 1.67
CA ASP A 74 -4.28 -9.55 2.24
C ASP A 74 -4.30 -9.21 3.74
N GLN A 75 -3.27 -9.62 4.50
CA GLN A 75 -3.14 -9.23 5.91
C GLN A 75 -3.00 -7.70 6.07
N PHE A 76 -2.31 -7.02 5.15
CA PHE A 76 -2.25 -5.56 5.15
C PHE A 76 -3.60 -4.92 4.83
N ASN A 77 -4.40 -5.54 3.95
CA ASN A 77 -5.77 -5.09 3.69
C ASN A 77 -6.67 -5.23 4.92
N ASP A 78 -6.54 -6.30 5.69
CA ASP A 78 -7.25 -6.47 6.96
C ASP A 78 -6.88 -5.36 7.96
N PHE A 79 -5.58 -5.06 8.09
CA PHE A 79 -5.10 -3.91 8.88
C PHE A 79 -5.70 -2.59 8.39
N PHE A 80 -5.70 -2.36 7.07
CA PHE A 80 -6.26 -1.14 6.48
C PHE A 80 -7.77 -1.02 6.77
N GLY A 81 -8.51 -2.13 6.65
CA GLY A 81 -9.94 -2.20 6.99
C GLY A 81 -10.21 -1.89 8.46
N GLU A 82 -9.44 -2.48 9.38
CA GLU A 82 -9.55 -2.25 10.82
C GLU A 82 -9.29 -0.79 11.20
N THR A 83 -8.33 -0.13 10.53
CA THR A 83 -7.98 1.27 10.78
C THR A 83 -8.86 2.29 10.06
N LEU A 84 -9.72 1.84 9.15
CA LEU A 84 -10.51 2.72 8.28
C LEU A 84 -11.43 3.71 9.03
N PRO A 85 -12.07 3.37 10.17
CA PRO A 85 -12.85 4.34 10.94
C PRO A 85 -12.03 5.55 11.41
N TYR A 86 -10.85 5.30 11.98
CA TYR A 86 -9.91 6.36 12.36
C TYR A 86 -9.46 7.16 11.14
N LYS A 87 -9.03 6.48 10.07
CA LYS A 87 -8.52 7.12 8.85
C LYS A 87 -9.55 8.03 8.19
N ARG A 88 -10.83 7.61 8.11
CA ARG A 88 -11.90 8.44 7.54
C ARG A 88 -12.17 9.72 8.33
N VAL A 89 -12.04 9.69 9.65
CA VAL A 89 -12.12 10.90 10.48
C VAL A 89 -10.87 11.76 10.31
N ALA A 90 -9.68 11.15 10.34
CA ALA A 90 -8.41 11.86 10.17
C ALA A 90 -8.30 12.55 8.79
N TRP A 91 -8.84 11.95 7.74
CA TRP A 91 -8.90 12.51 6.39
C TRP A 91 -10.06 13.49 6.17
N GLY A 92 -10.90 13.73 7.17
CA GLY A 92 -12.04 14.66 7.09
C GLY A 92 -13.22 14.15 6.25
N PHE A 93 -13.29 12.85 5.96
CA PHE A 93 -14.44 12.25 5.26
C PHE A 93 -15.63 12.04 6.19
N LEU A 94 -15.38 11.86 7.48
CA LEU A 94 -16.41 11.68 8.52
C LEU A 94 -16.12 12.60 9.70
N GLN A 95 -17.18 13.02 10.39
CA GLN A 95 -17.06 13.63 11.71
C GLN A 95 -16.92 12.54 12.77
N GLY A 96 -16.09 12.77 13.79
CA GLY A 96 -15.89 11.83 14.90
C GLY A 96 -14.81 12.27 15.86
N ASP A 97 -14.70 11.59 17.00
CA ASP A 97 -13.64 11.81 17.97
C ASP A 97 -12.35 11.11 17.50
N LYS A 98 -11.46 11.89 16.87
CA LYS A 98 -10.21 11.37 16.29
C LYS A 98 -9.31 10.74 17.35
N GLU A 99 -9.20 11.35 18.53
CA GLU A 99 -8.30 10.86 19.59
C GLU A 99 -8.83 9.59 20.22
N LYS A 100 -10.14 9.50 20.45
CA LYS A 100 -10.77 8.25 20.89
C LYS A 100 -10.56 7.12 19.89
N LEU A 101 -10.82 7.35 18.60
CA LEU A 101 -10.59 6.35 17.55
C LEU A 101 -9.11 5.97 17.42
N LYS A 102 -8.19 6.91 17.67
CA LYS A 102 -6.75 6.63 17.69
C LYS A 102 -6.42 5.63 18.80
N GLN A 103 -6.91 5.87 20.01
CA GLN A 103 -6.63 5.07 21.19
C GLN A 103 -7.33 3.70 21.17
N GLU A 104 -8.59 3.64 20.73
CA GLU A 104 -9.41 2.43 20.76
C GLU A 104 -9.23 1.53 19.53
N ILE A 105 -8.84 2.08 18.38
CA ILE A 105 -8.77 1.34 17.11
C ILE A 105 -7.38 1.41 16.48
N TYR A 106 -6.87 2.62 16.20
CA TYR A 106 -5.69 2.77 15.36
C TYR A 106 -4.42 2.18 15.99
N VAL A 107 -4.11 2.59 17.22
CA VAL A 107 -2.92 2.10 17.94
C VAL A 107 -3.02 0.61 18.27
N PRO A 108 -4.17 0.07 18.76
CA PRO A 108 -4.34 -1.37 18.93
C PRO A 108 -4.13 -2.17 17.64
N ALA A 109 -4.68 -1.70 16.51
CA ALA A 109 -4.51 -2.37 15.21
C ALA A 109 -3.03 -2.40 14.80
N ILE A 110 -2.29 -1.30 14.97
CA ILE A 110 -0.85 -1.26 14.70
C ILE A 110 -0.11 -2.29 15.58
N LYS A 111 -0.36 -2.29 16.89
CA LYS A 111 0.29 -3.24 17.82
C LYS A 111 -0.04 -4.69 17.53
N LYS A 112 -1.22 -4.96 16.97
CA LYS A 112 -1.67 -6.29 16.54
C LYS A 112 -1.00 -6.74 15.25
N HIS A 113 -0.95 -5.87 14.23
CA HIS A 113 -0.58 -6.26 12.87
C HIS A 113 0.91 -6.08 12.55
N MET A 114 1.56 -5.04 13.04
CA MET A 114 2.98 -4.76 12.71
C MET A 114 3.94 -5.90 13.09
N PRO A 115 3.80 -6.58 14.25
CA PRO A 115 4.65 -7.72 14.59
C PRO A 115 4.59 -8.86 13.55
N LEU A 116 3.46 -9.04 12.86
CA LEU A 116 3.30 -10.07 11.84
C LEU A 116 4.24 -9.81 10.66
N PHE A 117 4.31 -8.57 10.19
CA PHE A 117 5.22 -8.18 9.11
C PHE A 117 6.69 -8.16 9.56
N VAL A 118 6.96 -7.76 10.81
CA VAL A 118 8.30 -7.87 11.41
C VAL A 118 8.79 -9.31 11.41
N ASN A 119 7.92 -10.29 11.68
CA ASN A 119 8.30 -11.70 11.67
C ASN A 119 8.78 -12.17 10.29
N PHE A 120 8.14 -11.72 9.20
CA PHE A 120 8.65 -12.01 7.84
C PHE A 120 10.05 -11.44 7.63
N LEU A 121 10.28 -10.18 8.03
CA LEU A 121 11.59 -9.53 7.91
C LEU A 121 12.67 -10.22 8.76
N LYS A 122 12.35 -10.65 9.99
CA LYS A 122 13.30 -11.36 10.86
C LYS A 122 13.67 -12.74 10.34
N ASN A 123 12.72 -13.41 9.70
CA ASN A 123 12.94 -14.74 9.14
C ASN A 123 13.55 -14.71 7.74
N ASN A 124 13.75 -13.53 7.15
CA ASN A 124 14.34 -13.36 5.83
C ASN A 124 15.58 -12.44 5.84
N LYS A 125 16.75 -13.01 5.56
CA LYS A 125 18.03 -12.28 5.62
C LYS A 125 18.27 -11.33 4.46
N SER A 126 17.47 -11.37 3.39
CA SER A 126 17.61 -10.46 2.24
C SER A 126 17.21 -9.02 2.55
N GLY A 127 16.45 -8.82 3.64
CA GLY A 127 15.81 -7.56 3.96
C GLY A 127 14.65 -7.21 3.01
N TYR A 128 14.10 -8.21 2.33
CA TYR A 128 12.76 -8.18 1.71
C TYR A 128 11.82 -9.08 2.51
N LEU A 129 10.52 -8.95 2.28
CA LEU A 129 9.51 -9.76 2.99
C LEU A 129 9.51 -11.22 2.53
N VAL A 130 9.75 -11.47 1.24
CA VAL A 130 9.73 -12.79 0.61
C VAL A 130 10.93 -12.91 -0.33
N GLY A 131 11.58 -14.07 -0.34
CA GLY A 131 12.71 -14.33 -1.23
C GLY A 131 13.89 -13.37 -1.03
N ASP A 132 14.65 -13.13 -2.09
CA ASP A 132 15.84 -12.28 -2.10
C ASP A 132 15.76 -11.07 -3.05
N GLU A 133 14.60 -10.87 -3.67
CA GLU A 133 14.32 -9.78 -4.61
C GLU A 133 13.12 -8.94 -4.18
N LEU A 134 12.95 -7.77 -4.81
CA LEU A 134 11.82 -6.88 -4.56
C LEU A 134 10.52 -7.53 -5.03
N THR A 135 9.54 -7.63 -4.13
CA THR A 135 8.18 -8.06 -4.47
C THR A 135 7.17 -6.94 -4.30
N TRP A 136 5.97 -7.14 -4.81
CA TRP A 136 4.87 -6.20 -4.62
C TRP A 136 4.40 -6.15 -3.16
N ALA A 137 4.61 -7.22 -2.37
CA ALA A 137 4.39 -7.19 -0.93
C ALA A 137 5.27 -6.13 -0.26
N ASP A 138 6.55 -6.05 -0.65
CA ASP A 138 7.45 -5.00 -0.15
C ASP A 138 6.94 -3.60 -0.51
N VAL A 139 6.45 -3.41 -1.73
CA VAL A 139 5.92 -2.12 -2.20
C VAL A 139 4.67 -1.71 -1.41
N VAL A 140 3.77 -2.65 -1.12
CA VAL A 140 2.53 -2.39 -0.36
C VAL A 140 2.83 -2.09 1.11
N ILE A 141 3.68 -2.89 1.75
CA ILE A 141 4.08 -2.65 3.14
C ILE A 141 4.84 -1.32 3.26
N ALA A 142 5.78 -1.04 2.35
CA ALA A 142 6.51 0.23 2.36
C ALA A 142 5.58 1.44 2.17
N TYR A 143 4.58 1.34 1.28
CA TYR A 143 3.53 2.36 1.14
C TYR A 143 2.80 2.57 2.47
N GLY A 144 2.34 1.49 3.11
CA GLY A 144 1.61 1.56 4.38
C GLY A 144 2.45 2.14 5.52
N MET A 145 3.72 1.77 5.62
CA MET A 145 4.62 2.32 6.63
C MET A 145 4.95 3.78 6.35
N GLY A 146 5.05 4.21 5.09
CA GLY A 146 5.20 5.61 4.73
C GLY A 146 3.99 6.47 5.10
N ASP A 147 2.78 5.93 4.93
CA ASP A 147 1.53 6.57 5.40
C ASP A 147 1.51 6.70 6.93
N LEU A 148 1.86 5.61 7.63
CA LEU A 148 1.97 5.60 9.09
C LEU A 148 3.01 6.60 9.61
N ASP A 149 4.21 6.62 9.02
CA ASP A 149 5.30 7.53 9.41
C ASP A 149 4.94 9.00 9.19
N GLY A 150 4.19 9.30 8.12
CA GLY A 150 3.70 10.64 7.85
C GLY A 150 2.59 11.09 8.79
N ALA A 151 1.77 10.16 9.28
CA ALA A 151 0.65 10.45 10.18
C ALA A 151 1.07 10.52 11.65
N ASP A 152 1.90 9.58 12.10
CA ASP A 152 2.41 9.50 13.47
C ASP A 152 3.73 8.69 13.49
N PRO A 153 4.88 9.37 13.37
CA PRO A 153 6.17 8.71 13.26
C PRO A 153 6.55 7.94 14.53
N GLU A 154 6.01 8.29 15.69
CA GLU A 154 6.35 7.63 16.96
C GLU A 154 5.87 6.18 17.00
N LEU A 155 4.76 5.87 16.31
CA LEU A 155 4.19 4.51 16.26
C LEU A 155 5.09 3.49 15.56
N LEU A 156 6.06 3.94 14.77
CA LEU A 156 7.06 3.07 14.13
C LEU A 156 8.35 2.92 14.96
N ASN A 157 8.49 3.60 16.10
CA ASN A 157 9.68 3.45 16.96
C ASN A 157 9.75 2.05 17.58
N ASP A 158 8.59 1.43 17.83
CA ASP A 158 8.48 0.07 18.36
C ASP A 158 8.82 -1.01 17.30
N PHE A 159 8.95 -0.63 16.03
CA PHE A 159 9.15 -1.55 14.90
C PHE A 159 10.33 -1.12 14.00
N PRO A 160 11.57 -1.10 14.52
CA PRO A 160 12.73 -0.60 13.78
C PRO A 160 13.01 -1.40 12.49
N GLU A 161 12.68 -2.69 12.44
CA GLU A 161 12.84 -3.53 11.25
C GLU A 161 11.93 -3.07 10.11
N LEU A 162 10.67 -2.74 10.41
CA LEU A 162 9.74 -2.16 9.43
C LEU A 162 10.20 -0.77 9.00
N ARG A 163 10.72 0.03 9.94
CA ARG A 163 11.29 1.34 9.63
C ARG A 163 12.45 1.24 8.66
N ALA A 164 13.36 0.30 8.89
CA ALA A 164 14.49 0.05 8.00
C ALA A 164 14.02 -0.46 6.62
N HIS A 165 13.05 -1.38 6.60
CA HIS A 165 12.47 -1.92 5.38
C HIS A 165 11.84 -0.84 4.51
N TYR A 166 10.90 -0.03 5.02
CA TYR A 166 10.24 0.97 4.17
C TYR A 166 11.22 2.02 3.64
N LYS A 167 12.22 2.41 4.44
CA LYS A 167 13.29 3.32 4.01
C LYS A 167 14.15 2.72 2.90
N LYS A 168 14.48 1.42 2.99
CA LYS A 168 15.17 0.68 1.92
C LYS A 168 14.35 0.69 0.64
N ILE A 169 13.05 0.40 0.70
CA ILE A 169 12.20 0.36 -0.49
C ILE A 169 12.05 1.77 -1.09
N HIS A 170 11.81 2.79 -0.27
CA HIS A 170 11.67 4.18 -0.72
C HIS A 170 12.96 4.79 -1.27
N SER A 171 14.13 4.22 -0.97
CA SER A 171 15.41 4.67 -1.52
C SER A 171 15.76 4.06 -2.87
N LEU A 172 14.99 3.08 -3.35
CA LEU A 172 15.18 2.50 -4.69
C LEU A 172 15.08 3.60 -5.76
N PRO A 173 16.07 3.75 -6.67
CA PRO A 173 16.22 4.95 -7.50
C PRO A 173 14.95 5.40 -8.22
N LYS A 174 14.29 4.47 -8.92
CA LYS A 174 13.06 4.75 -9.70
C LYS A 174 11.87 5.12 -8.80
N LEU A 175 11.76 4.47 -7.65
CA LEU A 175 10.68 4.77 -6.70
C LEU A 175 10.93 6.09 -5.99
N LYS A 176 12.17 6.36 -5.58
CA LYS A 176 12.58 7.62 -4.98
C LYS A 176 12.25 8.80 -5.89
N GLU A 177 12.64 8.71 -7.16
CA GLU A 177 12.33 9.74 -8.17
C GLU A 177 10.81 9.98 -8.28
N TYR A 178 10.02 8.91 -8.33
CA TYR A 178 8.56 9.03 -8.34
C TYR A 178 8.00 9.68 -7.07
N LEU A 179 8.50 9.29 -5.89
CA LEU A 179 8.03 9.83 -4.59
C LEU A 179 8.36 11.33 -4.43
N GLU A 180 9.47 11.79 -5.01
CA GLU A 180 9.86 13.20 -5.05
C GLU A 180 8.98 14.01 -6.00
N LYS A 181 8.63 13.46 -7.17
CA LYS A 181 7.86 14.15 -8.22
C LYS A 181 6.34 14.02 -8.10
N ARG A 182 5.82 13.01 -7.40
CA ARG A 182 4.37 12.77 -7.33
C ARG A 182 3.64 13.98 -6.71
N PRO A 183 2.43 14.31 -7.18
CA PRO A 183 1.62 15.36 -6.57
C PRO A 183 1.43 15.13 -5.07
N LYS A 184 1.63 16.18 -4.27
CA LYS A 184 1.38 16.17 -2.84
C LYS A 184 -0.14 16.16 -2.60
N CYS A 185 -0.63 15.10 -2.00
CA CYS A 185 -2.03 14.92 -1.63
C CYS A 185 -2.12 14.85 -0.10
N PRO A 186 -3.24 15.30 0.51
CA PRO A 186 -3.43 15.25 1.96
C PRO A 186 -3.58 13.82 2.51
N PHE A 187 -3.80 12.83 1.64
CA PHE A 187 -3.88 11.41 1.90
C PHE A 187 -3.57 10.63 0.61
#